data_AF-A0A2G5IEW0-F1
#
_entry.id   AF-A0A2G5IEW0-F1
#
_cell.length_a   1.000
_cell.length_b   1.000
_cell.length_c   1.000
_cell.angle_alpha   90.00
_cell.angle_beta   90.00
_cell.angle_gamma   90.00
#
_symmetry.space_group_name_H-M   'P 1'
#
loop_
_entity.id
_entity.type
_entity.pdbx_description
1 polymer ?
#
loop_
_entity_poly.entity_id
_entity_poly.type
_entity_poly.pdbx_seq_one_letter_code
_entity_poly.pdbx_strand_id
1 'polypeptide(L)'
;MAESSQMTEARAVHPIVLAAQSRLDRVLIIGDPKQLPAAIFSLRNIFTEYGKMERLISAVLRLITLAEQYRMHPSISSIINSTIYNGKLRDGSTVRAREHDAGSQNFLAQLATRSKTLFNTATSSIIISLERRADFHFGS
;
A
#
# COMPACT_ATOMS: atom_id res chain seq x y z
N MET A 1 5.32 6.05 15.78
CA MET A 1 6.18 5.31 14.83
C MET A 1 5.30 4.85 13.68
N ALA A 2 5.73 5.04 12.42
CA ALA A 2 4.99 4.62 11.21
C ALA A 2 5.71 3.46 10.53
N GLU A 3 4.98 2.65 9.74
CA GLU A 3 5.51 1.45 9.06
C GLU A 3 6.23 0.47 10.00
N SER A 4 5.74 0.35 11.24
CA SER A 4 6.45 -0.37 12.29
C SER A 4 6.51 -1.89 12.05
N SER A 5 5.63 -2.45 11.21
CA SER A 5 5.69 -3.86 10.79
C SER A 5 6.96 -4.21 10.01
N GLN A 6 7.61 -3.22 9.38
CA GLN A 6 8.88 -3.39 8.68
C GLN A 6 10.10 -3.23 9.60
N MET A 7 9.89 -3.02 10.91
CA MET A 7 10.97 -2.88 11.89
C MET A 7 11.22 -4.20 12.60
N THR A 8 12.46 -4.46 13.01
CA THR A 8 12.72 -5.52 13.99
C THR A 8 12.23 -5.07 15.35
N GLU A 9 11.80 -6.02 16.19
CA GLU A 9 11.31 -5.71 17.53
C GLU A 9 12.35 -4.97 18.36
N ALA A 10 13.62 -5.39 18.29
CA ALA A 10 14.73 -4.72 18.97
C ALA A 10 14.82 -3.22 18.60
N ARG A 11 14.54 -2.87 17.34
CA ARG A 11 14.53 -1.49 16.86
C ARG A 11 13.29 -0.72 17.32
N ALA A 12 12.17 -1.40 17.49
CA ALA A 12 10.94 -0.81 18.03
C ALA A 12 11.02 -0.54 19.55
N VAL A 13 11.77 -1.35 20.29
CA VAL A 13 11.92 -1.21 21.76
C VAL A 13 12.66 0.07 22.16
N HIS A 14 13.66 0.50 21.40
CA HIS A 14 14.47 1.68 21.75
C HIS A 14 13.63 2.95 22.03
N PRO A 15 12.73 3.40 21.13
CA PRO A 15 11.87 4.54 21.42
C PRO A 15 10.80 4.27 22.49
N ILE A 16 10.39 3.03 22.71
CA ILE A 16 9.48 2.67 23.81
C ILE A 16 10.17 2.88 25.16
N VAL A 17 11.42 2.43 25.30
CA VAL A 17 12.22 2.62 26.52
C VAL A 17 12.50 4.10 26.76
N LEU A 18 12.85 4.85 25.71
CA LEU A 18 13.03 6.31 25.83
C LEU A 18 11.74 7.02 26.26
N ALA A 19 10.58 6.58 25.74
CA ALA A 19 9.30 7.10 26.19
C ALA A 19 9.05 6.83 27.67
N ALA A 20 9.32 5.61 28.14
CA ALA A 20 9.18 5.23 29.54
C ALA A 20 10.12 5.99 30.50
N GLN A 21 11.28 6.45 30.00
CA GLN A 21 12.27 7.21 30.77
C GLN A 21 12.09 8.73 30.68
N SER A 22 11.18 9.21 29.84
CA SER A 22 10.91 10.64 29.62
C SER A 22 9.50 11.03 30.07
N ARG A 23 9.11 12.29 29.87
CA ARG A 23 7.73 12.78 30.12
C ARG A 23 6.74 12.40 29.00
N LEU A 24 6.99 11.33 28.25
CA LEU A 24 6.11 10.90 27.17
C LEU A 24 5.04 9.96 27.74
N ASP A 25 3.80 10.45 27.81
CA ASP A 25 2.70 9.68 28.40
C ASP A 25 2.12 8.62 27.47
N ARG A 26 2.37 8.71 26.16
CA ARG A 26 1.74 7.86 25.13
C ARG A 26 2.69 7.52 23.98
N VAL A 27 2.66 6.25 23.58
CA VAL A 27 3.38 5.73 22.39
C VAL A 27 2.36 5.17 21.41
N LEU A 28 2.43 5.64 20.15
CA LEU A 28 1.63 5.11 19.06
C LEU A 28 2.52 4.34 18.07
N ILE A 29 2.17 3.08 17.86
CA ILE A 29 2.81 2.18 16.89
C ILE A 29 1.82 1.98 15.75
N ILE A 30 2.21 2.42 14.55
CA ILE A 30 1.40 2.32 13.34
C ILE A 30 2.14 1.40 12.37
N GLY A 31 1.42 0.42 11.83
CA GLY A 31 1.91 -0.51 10.83
C GLY A 31 0.84 -1.53 10.49
N ASP A 32 1.17 -2.39 9.53
CA ASP A 32 0.29 -3.47 9.10
C ASP A 32 1.03 -4.81 9.20
N PRO A 33 0.66 -5.68 10.15
CA PRO A 33 1.27 -7.01 10.31
C PRO A 33 1.08 -7.93 9.09
N LYS A 34 0.15 -7.59 8.18
CA LYS A 34 -0.11 -8.36 6.97
C LYS A 34 0.74 -7.91 5.77
N GLN A 35 1.52 -6.84 5.91
CA GLN A 35 2.43 -6.33 4.88
C GLN A 35 3.86 -6.89 5.08
N LEU A 36 4.83 -6.31 4.37
CA LEU A 36 6.21 -6.75 4.39
C LEU A 36 6.77 -6.76 5.83
N PRO A 37 7.38 -7.87 6.26
CA PRO A 37 8.09 -7.91 7.53
C PRO A 37 9.44 -7.19 7.41
N ALA A 38 10.12 -7.04 8.55
CA ALA A 38 11.47 -6.50 8.57
C ALA A 38 12.46 -7.33 7.72
N ALA A 39 13.24 -6.65 6.90
CA ALA A 39 14.31 -7.28 6.14
C ALA A 39 15.48 -7.66 7.06
N ILE A 40 15.78 -8.95 7.20
CA ILE A 40 16.89 -9.47 8.01
C ILE A 40 17.82 -10.28 7.11
N PHE A 41 19.06 -9.80 6.94
CA PHE A 41 20.04 -10.38 6.00
C PHE A 41 21.05 -11.35 6.64
N SER A 42 20.84 -11.76 7.89
CA SER A 42 21.76 -12.67 8.60
C SER A 42 21.48 -14.14 8.31
N LEU A 43 22.52 -14.88 7.90
CA LEU A 43 22.48 -16.33 7.63
C LEU A 43 22.26 -17.20 8.89
N ARG A 44 22.68 -16.70 10.05
CA ARG A 44 22.38 -17.30 11.37
C ARG A 44 21.51 -16.33 12.14
N ASN A 45 20.21 -16.42 11.92
CA ASN A 45 19.26 -15.62 12.67
C ASN A 45 18.62 -16.46 13.78
N ILE A 46 19.22 -16.41 14.97
CA ILE A 46 18.69 -16.99 16.21
C ILE A 46 17.36 -16.33 16.64
N PHE A 47 16.99 -15.22 15.99
CA PHE A 47 15.81 -14.42 16.27
C PHE A 47 14.75 -14.46 15.15
N THR A 48 14.80 -15.43 14.22
CA THR A 48 13.74 -15.55 13.18
C THR A 48 12.33 -15.67 13.76
N GLU A 49 12.21 -16.26 14.94
CA GLU A 49 10.96 -16.40 15.70
C GLU A 49 10.77 -15.24 16.72
N TYR A 50 11.85 -14.65 17.23
CA TYR A 50 11.81 -13.76 18.42
C TYR A 50 12.12 -12.28 18.16
N GLY A 51 12.56 -11.90 16.95
CA GLY A 51 12.95 -10.52 16.60
C GLY A 51 11.95 -9.77 15.72
N LYS A 52 10.78 -10.37 15.50
CA LYS A 52 9.71 -9.89 14.62
C LYS A 52 8.78 -8.93 15.37
N MET A 53 8.43 -7.81 14.74
CA MET A 53 7.49 -6.84 15.32
C MET A 53 6.13 -7.48 15.63
N GLU A 54 5.76 -8.50 14.87
CA GLU A 54 4.53 -9.29 14.99
C GLU A 54 4.38 -9.89 16.38
N ARG A 55 5.49 -10.25 17.06
CA ARG A 55 5.46 -10.73 18.45
C ARG A 55 5.03 -9.62 19.41
N LEU A 56 5.63 -8.45 19.28
CA LEU A 56 5.28 -7.28 20.09
C LEU A 56 3.82 -6.87 19.84
N ILE A 57 3.38 -6.86 18.58
CA ILE A 57 1.99 -6.57 18.20
C ILE A 57 1.02 -7.59 18.80
N SER A 58 1.38 -8.88 18.82
CA SER A 58 0.58 -9.95 19.44
C SER A 58 0.50 -9.82 20.96
N ALA A 59 1.50 -9.19 21.60
CA ALA A 59 1.51 -8.93 23.03
C ALA A 59 0.75 -7.65 23.43
N VAL A 60 0.39 -6.79 22.47
CA VAL A 60 -0.36 -5.55 22.75
C VAL A 60 -1.84 -5.84 22.95
N LEU A 61 -2.38 -5.38 24.08
CA LEU A 61 -3.79 -5.59 24.50
C LEU A 61 -4.83 -4.95 23.56
N ARG A 62 -4.46 -3.91 22.79
CA ARG A 62 -5.40 -3.17 21.95
C ARG A 62 -4.80 -2.82 20.58
N LEU A 63 -5.17 -3.60 19.57
CA LEU A 63 -4.94 -3.28 18.16
C LEU A 63 -6.17 -2.55 17.59
N ILE A 64 -5.96 -1.39 16.98
CA ILE A 64 -7.02 -0.66 16.26
C ILE A 64 -6.77 -0.84 14.77
N THR A 65 -7.73 -1.43 14.05
CA THR A 65 -7.65 -1.62 12.60
C THR A 65 -8.41 -0.52 11.88
N LEU A 66 -7.75 0.15 10.93
CA LEU A 66 -8.40 1.05 9.99
C LEU A 66 -8.96 0.24 8.83
N ALA A 67 -10.29 0.09 8.79
CA ALA A 67 -10.96 -0.83 7.86
C ALA A 67 -11.46 -0.15 6.57
N GLU A 68 -11.21 1.14 6.36
CA GLU A 68 -11.65 1.86 5.16
C GLU A 68 -10.45 2.32 4.33
N GLN A 69 -10.47 2.05 3.03
CA GLN A 69 -9.42 2.41 2.08
C GLN A 69 -9.90 3.50 1.12
N TYR A 70 -9.00 4.44 0.81
CA TYR A 70 -9.28 5.62 -0.03
C TYR A 70 -8.30 5.76 -1.20
N ARG A 71 -7.53 4.71 -1.52
CA ARG A 71 -6.46 4.79 -2.53
C ARG A 71 -6.81 4.09 -3.83
N MET A 72 -7.33 2.87 -3.74
CA MET A 72 -7.42 1.94 -4.87
C MET A 72 -8.87 1.77 -5.32
N HIS A 73 -9.09 1.53 -6.61
CA HIS A 73 -10.42 1.25 -7.16
C HIS A 73 -11.00 -0.05 -6.56
N PRO A 74 -12.33 -0.16 -6.33
CA PRO A 74 -12.98 -1.35 -5.77
C PRO A 74 -12.61 -2.68 -6.43
N SER A 75 -12.36 -2.67 -7.74
CA SER A 75 -11.96 -3.87 -8.47
C SER A 75 -10.55 -4.37 -8.11
N ILE A 76 -9.64 -3.48 -7.69
CA ILE A 76 -8.30 -3.85 -7.23
C ILE A 76 -8.38 -4.22 -5.74
N SER A 77 -9.15 -3.44 -4.95
CA SER A 77 -9.25 -3.67 -3.50
C SER A 77 -9.90 -5.01 -3.20
N SER A 78 -10.86 -5.46 -4.02
CA SER A 78 -11.55 -6.74 -3.84
C SER A 78 -10.58 -7.92 -3.75
N ILE A 79 -9.56 -7.96 -4.62
CA ILE A 79 -8.55 -9.04 -4.68
C ILE A 79 -7.70 -9.05 -3.41
N ILE A 80 -7.20 -7.88 -3.01
CA ILE A 80 -6.36 -7.76 -1.80
C ILE A 80 -7.19 -8.04 -0.55
N ASN A 81 -8.43 -7.56 -0.51
CA ASN A 81 -9.34 -7.73 0.61
C ASN A 81 -9.69 -9.20 0.85
N SER A 82 -10.00 -9.95 -0.22
CA SER A 82 -10.29 -11.38 -0.10
C SER A 82 -9.06 -12.19 0.31
N THR A 83 -7.88 -11.81 -0.18
CA THR A 83 -6.64 -12.60 -0.01
C THR A 83 -5.93 -12.33 1.32
N ILE A 84 -5.92 -11.06 1.77
CA ILE A 84 -5.10 -10.61 2.90
C ILE A 84 -5.94 -10.21 4.12
N TYR A 85 -7.09 -9.57 3.89
CA TYR A 85 -7.89 -8.93 4.95
C TYR A 85 -9.21 -9.64 5.27
N ASN A 86 -9.45 -10.84 4.72
CA ASN A 86 -10.65 -11.65 4.96
C ASN A 86 -11.98 -10.89 4.75
N GLY A 87 -12.03 -10.03 3.72
CA GLY A 87 -13.23 -9.26 3.41
C GLY A 87 -13.52 -8.08 4.35
N LYS A 88 -12.63 -7.77 5.29
CA LYS A 88 -12.84 -6.71 6.30
C LYS A 88 -12.51 -5.30 5.81
N LEU A 89 -11.78 -5.16 4.70
CA LEU A 89 -11.47 -3.86 4.10
C LEU A 89 -12.70 -3.32 3.35
N ARG A 90 -12.98 -2.03 3.47
CA ARG A 90 -14.13 -1.36 2.85
C ARG A 90 -13.62 -0.21 1.98
N ASP A 91 -14.28 -0.01 0.84
CA ASP A 91 -13.96 1.11 -0.05
C ASP A 91 -14.71 2.37 0.39
N GLY A 92 -13.96 3.44 0.63
CA GLY A 92 -14.51 4.77 0.89
C GLY A 92 -15.27 5.33 -0.30
N SER A 93 -16.10 6.35 -0.08
CA SER A 93 -16.92 6.96 -1.15
C SER A 93 -16.07 7.53 -2.29
N THR A 94 -14.91 8.10 -1.98
CA THR A 94 -14.02 8.77 -2.95
C THR A 94 -13.45 7.86 -4.01
N VAL A 95 -13.28 6.56 -3.72
CA VAL A 95 -12.73 5.58 -4.68
C VAL A 95 -13.79 4.83 -5.47
N ARG A 96 -15.06 4.92 -5.05
CA ARG A 96 -16.19 4.35 -5.77
C ARG A 96 -16.59 5.22 -6.96
N ALA A 97 -16.40 6.54 -6.83
CA ALA A 97 -16.63 7.48 -7.89
C ALA A 97 -15.34 7.69 -8.71
N ARG A 98 -15.47 7.70 -10.03
CA ARG A 98 -14.37 7.93 -10.97
C ARG A 98 -14.38 9.37 -11.49
N GLU A 99 -14.67 10.35 -10.62
CA GLU A 99 -14.81 11.75 -11.02
C GLU A 99 -13.53 12.29 -11.69
N HIS A 100 -12.36 11.81 -11.25
CA HIS A 100 -11.07 12.15 -11.84
C HIS A 100 -10.73 11.40 -13.14
N ASP A 101 -11.40 10.28 -13.46
CA ASP A 101 -11.16 9.57 -14.71
C ASP A 101 -11.64 10.37 -15.91
N ALA A 102 -12.76 11.09 -15.78
CA ALA A 102 -13.32 11.87 -16.88
C ALA A 102 -12.33 12.93 -17.41
N GLY A 103 -11.59 13.59 -16.51
CA GLY A 103 -10.56 14.55 -16.90
C GLY A 103 -9.40 13.90 -17.67
N SER A 104 -8.92 12.76 -17.17
CA SER A 104 -7.84 12.00 -17.82
C SER A 104 -8.29 11.43 -19.17
N GLN A 105 -9.48 10.84 -19.25
CA GLN A 105 -10.06 10.29 -20.50
C GLN A 105 -10.29 11.39 -21.55
N ASN A 106 -10.76 12.57 -21.13
CA ASN A 106 -10.91 13.71 -22.03
C ASN A 106 -9.57 14.20 -22.57
N PHE A 107 -8.54 14.26 -21.72
CA PHE A 107 -7.17 14.57 -22.15
C PHE A 107 -6.66 13.55 -23.16
N LEU A 108 -6.90 12.25 -22.93
CA LEU A 108 -6.52 11.17 -23.84
C LEU A 108 -7.24 11.25 -25.18
N ALA A 109 -8.54 11.55 -25.18
CA ALA A 109 -9.32 11.74 -26.40
C ALA A 109 -8.79 12.91 -27.24
N GLN A 110 -8.44 14.02 -26.58
CA GLN A 110 -7.80 15.16 -27.25
C GLN A 110 -6.41 14.81 -27.79
N LEU A 111 -5.60 14.07 -27.02
CA LEU A 111 -4.27 13.63 -27.44
C LEU A 111 -4.35 12.70 -28.66
N ALA A 112 -5.23 11.69 -28.63
CA ALA A 112 -5.45 10.76 -29.74
C ALA A 112 -5.83 11.49 -31.04
N THR A 113 -6.69 12.50 -30.93
CA THR A 113 -7.11 13.34 -32.05
C THR A 113 -5.94 14.15 -32.61
N ARG A 114 -5.12 14.77 -31.74
CA ARG A 114 -3.95 15.56 -32.16
C ARG A 114 -2.84 14.71 -32.77
N SER A 115 -2.58 13.54 -32.19
CA SER A 115 -1.49 12.65 -32.62
C SER A 115 -1.89 11.70 -33.75
N LYS A 116 -3.17 11.67 -34.17
CA LYS A 116 -3.74 10.73 -35.14
C LYS A 116 -3.41 9.27 -34.79
N THR A 117 -3.34 8.96 -33.50
CA THR A 117 -2.97 7.63 -33.00
C THR A 117 -4.22 6.94 -32.49
N LEU A 118 -4.39 5.67 -32.84
CA LEU A 118 -5.48 4.83 -32.35
C LEU A 118 -5.05 4.20 -31.02
N PHE A 119 -5.58 4.70 -29.92
CA PHE A 119 -5.47 4.04 -28.61
C PHE A 119 -6.79 4.20 -27.85
N ASN A 120 -7.03 3.27 -26.91
CA ASN A 120 -8.23 3.28 -26.10
C ASN A 120 -8.25 4.53 -25.21
N THR A 121 -9.21 5.42 -25.43
CA THR A 121 -9.36 6.69 -24.69
C THR A 121 -10.14 6.54 -23.39
N ALA A 122 -10.74 5.36 -23.14
CA ALA A 122 -11.44 5.03 -21.90
C ALA A 122 -10.50 4.56 -20.77
N THR A 123 -9.20 4.46 -21.03
CA THR A 123 -8.20 4.14 -20.01
C THR A 123 -7.84 5.36 -19.16
N SER A 124 -7.25 5.13 -18.00
CA SER A 124 -6.65 6.17 -17.14
C SER A 124 -5.12 6.09 -17.12
N SER A 125 -4.51 5.33 -18.04
CA SER A 125 -3.06 5.10 -18.10
C SER A 125 -2.50 5.25 -19.51
N ILE A 126 -1.32 5.88 -19.63
CA ILE A 126 -0.55 5.98 -20.87
C ILE A 126 0.78 5.27 -20.67
N ILE A 127 1.21 4.48 -21.65
CA ILE A 127 2.61 4.08 -21.78
C ILE A 127 3.22 4.86 -22.93
N ILE A 128 4.25 5.64 -22.64
CA ILE A 128 5.01 6.39 -23.63
C ILE A 128 6.30 5.61 -23.88
N SER A 129 6.44 5.08 -25.09
CA SER A 129 7.71 4.55 -25.56
C SER A 129 8.56 5.68 -26.12
N LEU A 130 9.85 5.72 -25.76
CA LEU A 130 10.82 6.64 -26.36
C LEU A 130 11.11 6.30 -27.82
N GLU A 131 10.90 5.04 -28.22
CA GLU A 131 11.06 4.57 -29.59
C GLU A 131 9.70 4.19 -30.19
N ARG A 132 9.47 4.61 -31.44
CA ARG A 132 8.26 4.23 -32.18
C ARG A 132 8.38 2.79 -32.63
N ARG A 133 7.64 1.89 -32.00
CA ARG A 133 7.51 0.48 -32.39
C ARG A 133 6.17 0.23 -33.08
N ALA A 134 6.21 -0.21 -34.33
CA ALA A 134 5.01 -0.49 -35.13
C ALA A 134 4.30 -1.80 -34.71
N ASP A 135 5.00 -2.66 -33.99
CA ASP A 135 4.60 -3.97 -33.49
C ASP A 135 4.05 -3.95 -32.05
N PHE A 136 4.07 -2.80 -31.38
CA PHE A 136 3.60 -2.70 -29.99
C PHE A 136 2.06 -2.71 -29.92
N HIS A 137 1.49 -3.61 -29.13
CA HIS A 137 0.06 -3.69 -28.85
C HIS A 137 -0.14 -3.64 -27.32
N PHE A 138 -0.97 -2.71 -26.84
CA PHE A 138 -1.21 -2.51 -25.42
C PHE A 138 -2.49 -3.24 -24.97
N GLY A 139 -2.33 -4.27 -24.15
CA GLY A 139 -3.44 -5.07 -23.62
C GLY A 139 -4.01 -6.04 -24.65
N SER A 140 -4.14 -7.31 -24.24
CA SER A 140 -4.89 -8.36 -24.96
C SER A 140 -6.39 -8.14 -24.85
#